data_AF-A0A7W7J1B8-F1
#
_entry.id   AF-A0A7W7J1B8-F1
#
_cell.length_a   1.000
_cell.length_b   1.000
_cell.length_c   1.000
_cell.angle_alpha   90.00
_cell.angle_beta   90.00
_cell.angle_gamma   90.00
#
_symmetry.space_group_name_H-M   'P 1'
#
loop_
_entity.id
_entity.type
_entity.pdbx_description
1 polymer ?
#
loop_
_entity_poly.entity_id
_entity_poly.type
_entity_poly.pdbx_seq_one_letter_code
_entity_poly.pdbx_strand_id
1 'polypeptide(L)'
;MILNYNELLICVKRIEKQISDLKFEQRNHIHNLNFSKTRQTFVQQQLLELQILNYITYYQEKIKSNHLESKIYSNELRDLKENYQPKTNANDFFVCLKELTTEYNDLLKDLKLFYKLNRLKDIDAIKEKIKNLTSRMEEIFLELSRIILLPHSNIDDNQIKDFNSYTLFFQEYYTSKLLNLEKELHSKQIELKSFKVFLNFKLAKSIRKEIKTIQTELEAIHYTKNNLKFIDQIKWEYIIT
;
A
#
# COMPACT_ATOMS: atom_id res chain seq x y z
N MET A 1 43.66 25.54 -34.39
CA MET A 1 43.14 26.86 -33.97
C MET A 1 41.61 26.79 -34.16
N ILE A 2 40.85 26.99 -33.07
CA ILE A 2 39.47 26.50 -32.77
C ILE A 2 39.43 24.98 -32.46
N LEU A 3 39.83 24.60 -31.24
CA LEU A 3 39.63 23.26 -30.63
C LEU A 3 38.77 23.43 -29.36
N ASN A 4 37.71 24.23 -29.51
CA ASN A 4 37.10 25.06 -28.47
C ASN A 4 35.66 24.63 -28.27
N TYR A 5 35.26 24.30 -27.04
CA TYR A 5 33.88 24.19 -26.56
C TYR A 5 32.95 23.14 -27.22
N ASN A 6 32.90 23.03 -28.54
CA ASN A 6 32.09 22.06 -29.28
C ASN A 6 32.44 20.60 -28.93
N GLU A 7 33.72 20.30 -28.70
CA GLU A 7 34.14 18.96 -28.24
C GLU A 7 33.65 18.66 -26.82
N LEU A 8 33.67 19.65 -25.93
CA LEU A 8 33.07 19.53 -24.60
C LEU A 8 31.58 19.23 -24.73
N LEU A 9 30.85 19.96 -25.57
CA LEU A 9 29.43 19.72 -25.80
C LEU A 9 29.15 18.33 -26.39
N ILE A 10 29.99 17.83 -27.29
CA ILE A 10 29.85 16.46 -27.84
C ILE A 10 30.03 15.41 -26.73
N CYS A 11 31.06 15.57 -25.89
CA CYS A 11 31.30 14.68 -24.75
C CYS A 11 30.13 14.70 -23.76
N VAL A 12 29.64 15.90 -23.40
CA VAL A 12 28.49 16.08 -22.53
C VAL A 12 27.26 15.38 -23.11
N LYS A 13 26.91 15.64 -24.37
CA LYS A 13 25.76 15.01 -25.03
C LYS A 13 25.83 13.48 -25.05
N ARG A 14 27.02 12.92 -25.23
CA ARG A 14 27.21 11.46 -25.19
C ARG A 14 26.91 10.89 -23.81
N ILE A 15 27.35 11.57 -22.76
CA ILE A 15 27.10 11.16 -21.37
C ILE A 15 25.63 11.39 -21.00
N GLU A 16 25.01 12.48 -21.44
CA GLU A 16 23.58 12.74 -21.23
C GLU A 16 22.69 11.64 -21.79
N LYS A 17 23.05 11.07 -22.95
CA LYS A 17 22.34 9.92 -23.49
C LYS A 17 22.41 8.71 -22.54
N GLN A 18 23.59 8.43 -21.98
CA GLN A 18 23.75 7.35 -21.00
C GLN A 18 22.96 7.62 -19.71
N ILE A 19 22.96 8.87 -19.23
CA ILE A 19 22.14 9.27 -18.08
C ILE A 19 20.65 9.05 -18.36
N SER A 20 20.18 9.37 -19.57
CA SER A 20 18.79 9.13 -19.98
C SER A 20 18.43 7.65 -19.96
N ASP A 21 19.31 6.78 -20.47
CA ASP A 21 19.11 5.33 -20.45
C ASP A 21 19.04 4.81 -18.99
N LEU A 22 19.95 5.28 -18.13
CA LEU A 22 19.95 4.94 -16.70
C LEU A 22 18.71 5.46 -15.97
N LYS A 23 18.15 6.62 -16.33
CA LYS A 23 16.89 7.12 -15.74
C LYS A 23 15.72 6.22 -16.08
N PHE A 24 15.66 5.74 -17.32
CA PHE A 24 14.66 4.77 -17.73
C PHE A 24 14.79 3.45 -16.96
N GLU A 25 16.00 2.92 -16.85
CA GLU A 25 16.27 1.72 -16.04
C GLU A 25 15.90 1.90 -14.56
N GLN A 26 16.24 3.05 -13.99
CA GLN A 26 15.91 3.38 -12.61
C GLN A 26 14.40 3.38 -12.37
N ARG A 27 13.61 3.99 -13.25
CA ARG A 27 12.14 3.96 -13.16
C ARG A 27 11.60 2.54 -13.23
N ASN A 28 12.14 1.70 -14.11
CA ASN A 28 11.78 0.29 -14.16
C ASN A 28 12.11 -0.44 -12.85
N HIS A 29 13.23 -0.12 -12.21
CA HIS A 29 13.57 -0.68 -10.90
C HIS A 29 12.65 -0.20 -9.78
N ILE A 30 12.29 1.09 -9.75
CA ILE A 30 11.30 1.65 -8.81
C ILE A 30 9.97 0.96 -8.98
N HIS A 31 9.50 0.84 -10.23
CA HIS A 31 8.28 0.14 -10.58
C HIS A 31 8.30 -1.31 -10.08
N ASN A 32 9.39 -2.04 -10.29
CA ASN A 32 9.53 -3.40 -9.80
C ASN A 32 9.92 -3.51 -8.31
N LEU A 33 9.83 -2.41 -7.54
CA LEU A 33 10.13 -2.35 -6.10
C LEU A 33 11.56 -2.81 -5.76
N ASN A 34 12.48 -2.74 -6.72
CA ASN A 34 13.87 -3.14 -6.56
C ASN A 34 14.74 -1.95 -6.13
N PHE A 35 14.53 -1.48 -4.90
CA PHE A 35 15.19 -0.27 -4.39
C PHE A 35 16.72 -0.41 -4.25
N SER A 36 17.24 -1.63 -4.11
CA SER A 36 18.69 -1.87 -4.14
C SER A 36 19.28 -1.50 -5.51
N LYS A 37 18.68 -2.01 -6.60
CA LYS A 37 19.10 -1.63 -7.95
C LYS A 37 18.83 -0.17 -8.26
N THR A 38 17.71 0.39 -7.80
CA THR A 38 17.42 1.84 -7.94
C THR A 38 18.56 2.69 -7.37
N ARG A 39 19.11 2.34 -6.20
CA ARG A 39 20.25 3.05 -5.59
C ARG A 39 21.54 2.86 -6.38
N GLN A 40 21.81 1.64 -6.85
CA GLN A 40 23.00 1.37 -7.68
C GLN A 40 22.98 2.17 -8.98
N THR A 41 21.86 2.14 -9.70
CA THR A 41 21.66 2.92 -10.94
C THR A 41 21.77 4.41 -10.67
N PHE A 42 21.22 4.90 -9.56
CA PHE A 42 21.34 6.31 -9.17
C PHE A 42 22.80 6.73 -8.94
N VAL A 43 23.58 5.91 -8.23
CA VAL A 43 25.01 6.18 -8.01
C VAL A 43 25.76 6.21 -9.34
N GLN A 44 25.43 5.32 -10.28
CA GLN A 44 26.01 5.35 -11.63
C GLN A 44 25.66 6.65 -12.37
N GLN A 45 24.42 7.12 -12.29
CA GLN A 45 24.02 8.41 -12.86
C GLN A 45 24.83 9.56 -12.23
N GLN A 46 24.96 9.61 -10.90
CA GLN A 46 25.73 10.65 -10.21
C GLN A 46 27.21 10.63 -10.60
N LEU A 47 27.80 9.45 -10.83
CA LEU A 47 29.17 9.34 -11.32
C LEU A 47 29.33 9.92 -12.73
N LEU A 48 28.35 9.72 -13.62
CA LEU A 48 28.35 10.31 -14.96
C LEU A 48 28.16 11.84 -14.90
N GLU A 49 27.28 12.34 -14.04
CA GLU A 49 27.11 13.78 -13.82
C GLU A 49 28.40 14.41 -13.27
N LEU A 50 29.09 13.73 -12.35
CA LEU A 50 30.39 14.16 -11.85
C LEU A 50 31.47 14.18 -12.94
N GLN A 51 31.46 13.20 -13.86
CA GLN A 51 32.34 13.21 -15.03
C GLN A 51 32.11 14.44 -15.90
N ILE A 52 30.85 14.81 -16.15
CA ILE A 52 30.51 16.05 -16.87
C ILE A 52 31.06 17.27 -16.13
N LEU A 53 30.84 17.38 -14.82
CA LEU A 53 31.37 18.48 -14.01
C LEU A 53 32.90 18.59 -14.07
N ASN A 54 33.60 17.46 -14.08
CA ASN A 54 35.06 17.41 -14.21
C ASN A 54 35.50 17.91 -15.59
N TYR A 55 34.82 17.50 -16.67
CA TYR A 55 35.12 18.01 -18.02
C TYR A 55 34.88 19.52 -18.14
N ILE A 56 33.79 20.03 -17.56
CA ILE A 56 33.50 21.47 -17.54
C ILE A 56 34.59 22.22 -16.79
N THR A 57 34.99 21.73 -15.60
CA THR A 57 36.00 22.38 -14.76
C THR A 57 37.37 22.36 -15.45
N TYR A 58 37.77 21.24 -16.05
CA TYR A 58 38.99 21.14 -16.84
C TYR A 58 39.01 22.16 -18.00
N TYR A 59 37.89 22.30 -18.72
CA TYR A 59 37.79 23.28 -19.81
C TYR A 59 37.85 24.73 -19.30
N GLN A 60 37.19 25.02 -18.17
CA GLN A 60 37.28 26.33 -17.51
C GLN A 60 38.72 26.69 -17.14
N GLU A 61 39.50 25.76 -16.60
CA GLU A 61 40.91 25.97 -16.27
C GLU A 61 41.76 26.20 -17.53
N LYS A 62 41.52 25.43 -18.60
CA LYS A 62 42.22 25.56 -19.88
C LYS A 62 42.08 26.95 -20.51
N ILE A 63 40.88 27.54 -20.45
CA ILE A 63 40.60 28.85 -21.08
C ILE A 63 40.83 30.05 -20.17
N LYS A 64 41.18 29.84 -18.89
CA LYS A 64 41.26 30.89 -17.86
C LYS A 64 42.23 32.02 -18.23
N SER A 65 43.34 31.71 -18.89
CA SER A 65 44.34 32.69 -19.34
C SER A 65 44.06 33.25 -20.75
N ASN A 66 43.06 32.71 -21.46
CA ASN A 66 42.64 33.18 -22.78
C ASN A 66 41.48 34.18 -22.64
N HIS A 67 41.80 35.47 -22.65
CA HIS A 67 40.82 36.55 -22.43
C HIS A 67 39.60 36.48 -23.38
N LEU A 68 39.81 36.13 -24.66
CA LEU A 68 38.71 36.06 -25.63
C LEU A 68 37.78 34.87 -25.35
N GLU A 69 38.33 33.66 -25.21
CA GLU A 69 37.53 32.47 -24.94
C GLU A 69 36.86 32.52 -23.57
N SER A 70 37.55 33.02 -22.55
CA SER A 70 36.98 33.22 -21.22
C SER A 70 35.82 34.21 -21.25
N LYS A 71 35.93 35.32 -22.00
CA LYS A 71 34.84 36.30 -22.11
C LYS A 71 33.62 35.74 -22.87
N ILE A 72 33.85 34.87 -23.85
CA ILE A 72 32.77 34.26 -24.65
C ILE A 72 32.07 33.14 -23.85
N TYR A 73 32.82 32.19 -23.28
CA TYR A 73 32.25 30.94 -22.77
C TYR A 73 32.07 30.88 -21.24
N SER A 74 32.56 31.86 -20.47
CA SER A 74 32.47 31.81 -18.99
C SER A 74 31.04 31.69 -18.46
N ASN A 75 30.10 32.47 -19.02
CA ASN A 75 28.69 32.40 -18.64
C ASN A 75 28.08 31.05 -19.04
N GLU A 76 28.30 30.62 -20.28
CA GLU A 76 27.75 29.34 -20.76
C GLU A 76 28.27 28.14 -19.95
N LEU A 77 29.55 28.15 -19.57
CA LEU A 77 30.14 27.11 -18.72
C LEU A 77 29.61 27.14 -17.29
N ARG A 78 29.30 28.33 -16.76
CA ARG A 78 28.66 28.47 -15.44
C ARG A 78 27.25 27.87 -15.48
N ASP A 79 26.45 28.28 -16.45
CA ASP A 79 25.08 27.81 -16.61
C ASP A 79 25.05 26.29 -16.86
N LEU A 80 25.98 25.78 -17.68
CA LEU A 80 26.16 24.35 -17.89
C LEU A 80 26.53 23.62 -16.59
N LYS A 81 27.42 24.18 -15.76
CA LYS A 81 27.83 23.59 -14.47
C LYS A 81 26.69 23.55 -13.44
N GLU A 82 25.80 24.53 -13.46
CA GLU A 82 24.61 24.55 -12.60
C GLU A 82 23.64 23.40 -12.92
N ASN A 83 23.54 23.01 -14.20
CA ASN A 83 22.64 21.94 -14.62
C ASN A 83 22.99 20.55 -14.06
N TYR A 84 24.27 20.28 -13.79
CA TYR A 84 24.76 18.98 -13.30
C TYR A 84 25.14 18.99 -11.82
N GLN A 85 24.67 19.96 -11.04
CA GLN A 85 24.82 19.90 -9.59
C GLN A 85 24.13 18.65 -9.02
N PRO A 86 24.65 18.05 -7.93
CA PRO A 86 24.07 16.86 -7.33
C PRO A 86 22.59 17.07 -6.99
N LYS A 87 21.73 16.24 -7.57
CA LYS A 87 20.29 16.21 -7.34
C LYS A 87 19.88 14.92 -6.64
N THR A 88 18.70 14.90 -6.04
CA THR A 88 18.08 13.69 -5.54
C THR A 88 17.37 12.94 -6.67
N ASN A 89 17.10 11.64 -6.48
CA ASN A 89 16.27 10.85 -7.40
C ASN A 89 14.76 10.96 -7.13
N ALA A 90 14.32 11.89 -6.27
CA ALA A 90 12.92 12.03 -5.88
C ALA A 90 11.97 12.20 -7.09
N ASN A 91 12.42 12.90 -8.14
CA ASN A 91 11.63 13.11 -9.36
C ASN A 91 11.24 11.79 -10.05
N ASP A 92 12.13 10.80 -10.08
CA ASP A 92 11.82 9.52 -10.71
C ASP A 92 10.81 8.70 -9.88
N PHE A 93 10.84 8.84 -8.55
CA PHE A 93 9.79 8.30 -7.67
C PHE A 93 8.44 8.98 -7.92
N PHE A 94 8.41 10.32 -8.03
CA PHE A 94 7.18 11.05 -8.33
C PHE A 94 6.58 10.67 -9.68
N VAL A 95 7.42 10.50 -10.71
CA VAL A 95 6.98 10.02 -12.03
C VAL A 95 6.32 8.65 -11.91
N CYS A 96 6.98 7.70 -11.22
CA CYS A 96 6.41 6.36 -11.03
C CYS A 96 5.08 6.40 -10.26
N LEU A 97 4.99 7.20 -9.19
CA LEU A 97 3.74 7.37 -8.45
C LEU A 97 2.63 7.96 -9.33
N LYS A 98 2.95 8.95 -10.19
CA LYS A 98 1.96 9.59 -11.08
C LYS A 98 1.42 8.63 -12.14
N GLU A 99 2.29 7.78 -12.68
CA GLU A 99 1.88 6.71 -13.60
C GLU A 99 0.94 5.72 -12.90
N LEU A 100 1.28 5.27 -11.69
CA LEU A 100 0.42 4.37 -10.91
C LEU A 100 -0.89 5.03 -10.49
N THR A 101 -0.90 6.33 -10.17
CA THR A 101 -2.14 7.07 -9.88
C THR A 101 -3.06 7.15 -11.10
N THR A 102 -2.49 7.30 -12.30
CA THR A 102 -3.27 7.26 -13.55
C THR A 102 -3.94 5.89 -13.71
N GLU A 103 -3.18 4.81 -13.57
CA GLU A 103 -3.70 3.44 -13.63
C GLU A 103 -4.78 3.18 -12.56
N TYR A 104 -4.55 3.64 -11.33
CA TYR A 104 -5.50 3.55 -10.23
C TYR A 104 -6.83 4.22 -10.56
N ASN A 105 -6.78 5.43 -11.11
CA ASN A 105 -7.98 6.19 -11.48
C ASN A 105 -8.75 5.51 -12.62
N ASP A 106 -8.06 4.87 -13.56
CA ASP A 106 -8.71 4.10 -14.62
C ASP A 106 -9.38 2.84 -14.09
N LEU A 107 -8.71 2.10 -13.19
CA LEU A 107 -9.33 0.96 -12.50
C LEU A 107 -10.56 1.36 -11.68
N LEU A 108 -10.59 2.55 -11.08
CA LEU A 108 -11.78 3.07 -10.38
C LEU A 108 -12.94 3.36 -11.34
N LYS A 109 -12.67 3.83 -12.56
CA LYS A 109 -13.71 4.04 -13.59
C LYS A 109 -14.27 2.69 -14.04
N ASP A 110 -13.39 1.73 -14.29
CA ASP A 110 -13.76 0.36 -14.66
C ASP A 110 -14.61 -0.29 -13.57
N LEU A 111 -14.21 -0.17 -12.31
CA LEU A 111 -14.96 -0.69 -11.17
C LEU A 111 -16.41 -0.17 -11.15
N LYS A 112 -16.59 1.15 -11.35
CA LYS A 112 -17.92 1.78 -11.44
C LYS A 112 -18.74 1.22 -12.61
N LEU A 113 -18.10 0.96 -13.76
CA LEU A 113 -18.77 0.37 -14.92
C LEU A 113 -19.22 -1.06 -14.63
N PHE A 114 -18.37 -1.90 -14.07
CA PHE A 114 -18.71 -3.29 -13.80
C PHE A 114 -19.78 -3.46 -12.71
N TYR A 115 -19.82 -2.56 -11.72
CA TYR A 115 -20.95 -2.47 -10.79
C TYR A 115 -22.28 -2.22 -11.51
N LYS A 116 -22.32 -1.30 -12.48
CA LYS A 116 -23.53 -1.02 -13.27
C LYS A 116 -23.97 -2.20 -14.13
N LEU A 117 -23.00 -2.99 -14.61
CA LEU A 117 -23.24 -4.18 -15.44
C LEU A 117 -23.49 -5.47 -14.62
N ASN A 118 -23.50 -5.38 -13.28
CA ASN A 118 -23.68 -6.51 -12.37
C ASN A 118 -22.69 -7.68 -12.61
N ARG A 119 -21.46 -7.38 -13.06
CA ARG A 119 -20.43 -8.39 -13.33
C ARG A 119 -19.57 -8.64 -12.09
N LEU A 120 -20.14 -9.34 -11.11
CA LEU A 120 -19.53 -9.55 -9.80
C LEU A 120 -18.09 -10.12 -9.84
N LYS A 121 -17.81 -11.08 -10.74
CA LYS A 121 -16.46 -11.64 -10.89
C LYS A 121 -15.42 -10.61 -11.37
N ASP A 122 -15.81 -9.73 -12.29
CA ASP A 122 -14.93 -8.68 -12.82
C ASP A 122 -14.66 -7.61 -11.75
N ILE A 123 -15.67 -7.30 -10.93
CA ILE A 123 -15.56 -6.37 -9.80
C ILE A 123 -14.51 -6.85 -8.79
N ASP A 124 -14.55 -8.13 -8.42
CA ASP A 124 -13.61 -8.68 -7.45
C ASP A 124 -12.18 -8.69 -7.99
N ALA A 125 -12.00 -9.07 -9.27
CA ALA A 125 -10.70 -9.00 -9.92
C ALA A 125 -10.12 -7.57 -9.95
N ILE A 126 -10.96 -6.55 -10.19
CA ILE A 126 -10.50 -5.15 -10.20
C ILE A 126 -10.19 -4.65 -8.81
N LYS A 127 -10.97 -5.02 -7.79
CA LYS A 127 -10.64 -4.71 -6.40
C LYS A 127 -9.28 -5.29 -6.00
N GLU A 128 -8.98 -6.51 -6.43
CA GLU A 128 -7.69 -7.13 -6.18
C GLU A 128 -6.55 -6.37 -6.88
N LYS A 129 -6.73 -6.00 -8.16
CA LYS A 129 -5.76 -5.16 -8.88
C LYS A 129 -5.53 -3.82 -8.19
N ILE A 130 -6.59 -3.13 -7.79
CA ILE A 130 -6.51 -1.86 -7.06
C ILE A 130 -5.71 -2.06 -5.77
N LYS A 131 -5.99 -3.11 -4.99
CA LYS A 131 -5.27 -3.40 -3.75
C LYS A 131 -3.78 -3.61 -3.99
N ASN A 132 -3.42 -4.41 -4.99
CA ASN A 132 -2.02 -4.66 -5.34
C ASN A 132 -1.31 -3.38 -5.80
N LEU A 133 -2.00 -2.56 -6.61
CA LEU A 133 -1.50 -1.28 -7.09
C LEU A 133 -1.27 -0.29 -5.93
N THR A 134 -2.22 -0.17 -5.00
CA THR A 134 -2.07 0.70 -3.83
C THR A 134 -0.92 0.24 -2.92
N SER A 135 -0.75 -1.07 -2.71
CA SER A 135 0.39 -1.62 -1.96
C SER A 135 1.72 -1.21 -2.59
N ARG A 136 1.83 -1.30 -3.92
CA ARG A 136 3.02 -0.88 -4.66
C ARG A 136 3.27 0.63 -4.56
N MET A 137 2.22 1.44 -4.70
CA MET A 137 2.32 2.90 -4.51
C MET A 137 2.82 3.24 -3.10
N GLU A 138 2.34 2.53 -2.08
CA GLU A 138 2.75 2.74 -0.69
C GLU A 138 4.23 2.45 -0.49
N GLU A 139 4.75 1.33 -0.99
CA GLU A 139 6.18 1.00 -0.89
C GLU A 139 7.07 2.06 -1.56
N ILE A 140 6.67 2.54 -2.74
CA ILE A 140 7.38 3.62 -3.45
C ILE A 140 7.31 4.91 -2.64
N PHE A 141 6.15 5.25 -2.07
CA PHE A 141 5.97 6.44 -1.25
C PHE A 141 6.80 6.38 0.04
N LEU A 142 6.91 5.22 0.68
CA LEU A 142 7.76 5.03 1.85
C LEU A 142 9.24 5.26 1.52
N GLU A 143 9.74 4.73 0.42
CA GLU A 143 11.12 5.02 -0.01
C GLU A 143 11.32 6.49 -0.38
N LEU A 144 10.35 7.12 -1.06
CA LEU A 144 10.38 8.56 -1.33
C LEU A 144 10.41 9.38 -0.04
N SER A 145 9.63 9.00 0.99
CA SER A 145 9.63 9.70 2.28
C SER A 145 11.00 9.68 2.94
N ARG A 146 11.76 8.58 2.79
CA ARG A 146 13.14 8.50 3.28
C ARG A 146 14.04 9.48 2.55
N ILE A 147 13.84 9.69 1.25
CA ILE A 147 14.62 10.64 0.44
C ILE A 147 14.28 12.10 0.82
N ILE A 148 12.99 12.42 0.96
CA ILE A 148 12.51 13.79 1.20
C ILE A 148 12.77 14.24 2.64
N LEU A 149 12.63 13.35 3.62
CA LEU A 149 12.76 13.66 5.04
C LEU A 149 14.19 13.55 5.58
N LEU A 150 15.16 13.19 4.72
CA LEU A 150 16.57 13.12 5.10
C LEU A 150 17.12 14.54 5.37
N PRO A 151 17.85 14.76 6.48
CA PRO A 151 18.54 16.02 6.71
C PRO A 151 19.51 16.32 5.56
N HIS A 152 19.53 17.57 5.09
CA HIS A 152 20.41 18.06 4.02
C HIS A 152 20.13 17.52 2.60
N SER A 153 18.96 16.94 2.35
CA SER A 153 18.52 16.65 0.99
C SER A 153 18.25 17.97 0.22
N ASN A 154 18.85 18.14 -0.95
CA ASN A 154 18.52 19.22 -1.89
C ASN A 154 17.14 18.95 -2.52
N ILE A 155 16.08 19.32 -1.79
CA ILE A 155 14.69 19.19 -2.21
C ILE A 155 14.13 20.57 -2.52
N ASP A 156 13.43 20.68 -3.65
CA ASP A 156 12.78 21.92 -4.06
C ASP A 156 11.32 22.01 -3.57
N ASP A 157 10.75 23.23 -3.60
CA ASP A 157 9.37 23.49 -3.14
C ASP A 157 8.31 22.69 -3.91
N ASN A 158 8.54 22.40 -5.19
CA ASN A 158 7.61 21.62 -6.00
C ASN A 158 7.61 20.15 -5.55
N GLN A 159 8.79 19.59 -5.26
CA GLN A 159 8.93 18.24 -4.71
C GLN A 159 8.23 18.11 -3.35
N ILE A 160 8.34 19.12 -2.48
CA ILE A 160 7.61 19.13 -1.20
C ILE A 160 6.09 19.16 -1.43
N LYS A 161 5.62 19.98 -2.37
CA LYS A 161 4.20 20.07 -2.72
C LYS A 161 3.66 18.75 -3.27
N ASP A 162 4.40 18.09 -4.16
CA ASP A 162 4.02 16.79 -4.70
C ASP A 162 4.01 15.72 -3.60
N PHE A 163 5.02 15.71 -2.71
CA PHE A 163 5.08 14.80 -1.56
C PHE A 163 3.86 14.97 -0.63
N ASN A 164 3.51 16.21 -0.30
CA ASN A 164 2.34 16.51 0.53
C ASN A 164 1.03 16.05 -0.13
N SER A 165 0.93 16.15 -1.45
CA SER A 165 -0.24 15.68 -2.19
C SER A 165 -0.42 14.17 -2.06
N TYR A 166 0.66 13.38 -2.18
CA TYR A 166 0.61 11.94 -1.93
C TYR A 166 0.38 11.59 -0.46
N THR A 167 0.92 12.39 0.46
CA THR A 167 0.65 12.23 1.90
C THR A 167 -0.84 12.35 2.20
N LEU A 168 -1.50 13.38 1.66
CA LEU A 168 -2.95 13.57 1.79
C LEU A 168 -3.73 12.41 1.17
N PHE A 169 -3.35 11.96 -0.02
CA PHE A 169 -3.96 10.79 -0.67
C PHE A 169 -3.92 9.55 0.23
N PHE A 170 -2.76 9.20 0.79
CA PHE A 170 -2.66 8.04 1.68
C PHE A 170 -3.40 8.23 2.99
N GLN A 171 -3.40 9.45 3.55
CA GLN A 171 -4.17 9.78 4.75
C GLN A 171 -5.66 9.55 4.52
N GLU A 172 -6.22 10.03 3.42
CA GLU A 172 -7.64 9.83 3.06
C GLU A 172 -7.96 8.35 2.81
N TYR A 173 -7.07 7.65 2.10
CA TYR A 173 -7.20 6.21 1.85
C TYR A 173 -7.28 5.41 3.16
N TYR A 174 -6.36 5.66 4.09
CA TYR A 174 -6.32 4.96 5.36
C TYR A 174 -7.46 5.33 6.30
N THR A 175 -7.86 6.60 6.31
CA THR A 175 -9.04 7.06 7.08
C THR A 175 -10.30 6.34 6.59
N SER A 176 -10.50 6.25 5.28
CA SER A 176 -11.66 5.55 4.69
C SER A 176 -11.64 4.05 5.00
N LYS A 177 -10.46 3.42 4.94
CA LYS A 177 -10.28 2.01 5.27
C LYS A 177 -10.60 1.72 6.73
N LEU A 178 -10.14 2.59 7.64
CA LEU A 178 -10.41 2.48 9.07
C LEU A 178 -11.91 2.56 9.37
N LEU A 179 -12.61 3.54 8.79
CA LEU A 179 -14.08 3.67 8.93
C LEU A 179 -14.83 2.43 8.43
N ASN A 180 -14.38 1.80 7.35
CA ASN A 180 -15.00 0.58 6.84
C ASN A 180 -14.75 -0.62 7.76
N LEU A 181 -13.53 -0.76 8.29
CA LEU A 181 -13.19 -1.80 9.27
C LEU A 181 -13.99 -1.65 10.56
N GLU A 182 -14.21 -0.42 11.04
CA GLU A 182 -15.06 -0.15 12.22
C GLU A 182 -16.51 -0.60 12.00
N LYS A 183 -17.08 -0.32 10.81
CA LYS A 183 -18.43 -0.77 10.45
C LYS A 183 -18.53 -2.29 10.39
N GLU A 184 -17.54 -2.94 9.77
CA GLU A 184 -17.50 -4.40 9.66
C GLU A 184 -17.37 -5.05 11.04
N LEU A 185 -16.49 -4.52 11.89
CA LEU A 185 -16.34 -4.96 13.28
C LEU A 185 -17.66 -4.84 14.05
N HIS A 186 -18.35 -3.71 13.92
CA HIS A 186 -19.64 -3.48 14.57
C HIS A 186 -20.71 -4.48 14.11
N SER A 187 -20.80 -4.71 12.79
CA SER A 187 -21.71 -5.72 12.22
C SER A 187 -21.42 -7.13 12.78
N LYS A 188 -20.15 -7.53 12.82
CA LYS A 188 -19.73 -8.82 13.38
C LYS A 188 -20.05 -8.96 14.87
N GLN A 189 -19.94 -7.88 15.65
CA GLN A 189 -20.35 -7.88 17.06
C GLN A 189 -21.87 -8.09 17.22
N ILE A 190 -22.69 -7.50 16.34
CA ILE A 190 -24.15 -7.70 16.35
C ILE A 190 -24.49 -9.14 15.98
N GLU A 191 -23.88 -9.68 14.93
CA GLU A 191 -24.05 -11.09 14.52
C GLU A 191 -23.67 -12.06 15.65
N LEU A 192 -22.58 -11.79 16.36
CA LEU A 192 -22.15 -12.62 17.48
C LEU A 192 -23.14 -12.56 18.66
N LYS A 193 -23.70 -11.37 18.96
CA LYS A 193 -24.75 -11.22 19.97
C LYS A 193 -26.00 -12.00 19.59
N SER A 194 -26.47 -11.89 18.35
CA SER A 194 -27.66 -12.61 17.88
C SER A 194 -27.45 -14.12 17.90
N PHE A 195 -26.27 -14.59 17.49
CA PHE A 195 -25.89 -16.00 17.57
C PHE A 195 -25.85 -16.51 19.02
N LYS A 196 -25.32 -15.72 19.97
CA LYS A 196 -25.34 -16.07 21.40
C LYS A 196 -26.78 -16.21 21.94
N VAL A 197 -27.68 -15.30 21.56
CA VAL A 197 -29.11 -15.40 21.93
C VAL A 197 -29.73 -16.66 21.34
N PHE A 198 -29.47 -16.96 20.07
CA PHE A 198 -29.95 -18.16 19.41
C PHE A 198 -29.46 -19.46 20.07
N LEU A 199 -28.17 -19.52 20.43
CA LEU A 199 -27.59 -20.65 21.17
C LEU A 199 -28.27 -20.84 22.53
N ASN A 200 -28.44 -19.77 23.30
CA ASN A 200 -29.12 -19.82 24.60
C ASN A 200 -30.56 -20.31 24.45
N PHE A 201 -31.29 -19.84 23.43
CA PHE A 201 -32.64 -20.33 23.14
C PHE A 201 -32.67 -21.83 22.82
N LYS A 202 -31.74 -22.31 21.98
CA LYS A 202 -31.62 -23.75 21.67
C LYS A 202 -31.31 -24.58 22.90
N LEU A 203 -30.36 -24.14 23.74
CA LEU A 203 -30.00 -24.81 24.98
C LEU A 203 -31.18 -24.87 25.95
N ALA A 204 -31.85 -23.75 26.19
CA ALA A 204 -33.03 -23.69 27.06
C ALA A 204 -34.15 -24.62 26.57
N LYS A 205 -34.38 -24.69 25.26
CA LYS A 205 -35.36 -25.61 24.66
C LYS A 205 -34.99 -27.07 24.88
N SER A 206 -33.70 -27.42 24.81
CA SER A 206 -33.20 -28.77 25.09
C SER A 206 -33.41 -29.14 26.55
N ILE A 207 -32.95 -28.29 27.48
CA ILE A 207 -33.12 -28.48 28.92
C ILE A 207 -34.60 -28.65 29.28
N ARG A 208 -35.49 -27.84 28.70
CA ARG A 208 -36.92 -27.93 28.95
C ARG A 208 -37.54 -29.24 28.46
N LYS A 209 -37.03 -29.82 27.37
CA LYS A 209 -37.45 -31.14 26.91
C LYS A 209 -36.99 -32.22 27.89
N GLU A 210 -35.72 -32.21 28.29
CA GLU A 210 -35.18 -33.16 29.27
C GLU A 210 -35.94 -33.10 30.61
N ILE A 211 -36.21 -31.91 31.14
CA ILE A 211 -37.00 -31.74 32.36
C ILE A 211 -38.39 -32.39 32.22
N LYS A 212 -39.07 -32.19 31.08
CA LYS A 212 -40.37 -32.82 30.84
C LYS A 212 -40.26 -34.34 30.81
N THR A 213 -39.22 -34.89 30.18
CA THR A 213 -38.97 -36.33 30.15
C THR A 213 -38.76 -36.89 31.56
N ILE A 214 -37.91 -36.24 32.37
CA ILE A 214 -37.66 -36.63 33.76
C ILE A 214 -38.95 -36.55 34.60
N GLN A 215 -39.76 -35.50 34.42
CA GLN A 215 -41.05 -35.37 35.10
C GLN A 215 -41.99 -36.53 34.77
N THR A 216 -42.12 -36.88 33.49
CA THR A 216 -42.97 -38.02 33.08
C THR A 216 -42.46 -39.35 33.62
N GLU A 217 -41.14 -39.56 33.69
CA GLU A 217 -40.54 -40.75 34.29
C GLU A 217 -40.81 -40.82 35.81
N LEU A 218 -40.68 -39.68 36.51
CA LEU A 218 -40.97 -39.60 37.95
C LEU A 218 -42.45 -39.87 38.26
N GLU A 219 -43.38 -39.32 37.47
CA GLU A 219 -44.81 -39.58 37.61
C GLU A 219 -45.13 -41.07 37.39
N ALA A 220 -44.54 -41.70 36.38
CA ALA A 220 -44.69 -43.13 36.14
C ALA A 220 -44.17 -43.97 37.32
N ILE A 221 -43.02 -43.63 37.89
CA ILE A 221 -42.48 -44.30 39.09
C ILE A 221 -43.44 -44.13 40.27
N HIS A 222 -43.96 -42.92 40.50
CA HIS A 222 -44.88 -42.63 41.61
C HIS A 222 -46.20 -43.41 41.48
N TYR A 223 -46.75 -43.49 40.27
CA TYR A 223 -47.94 -44.28 39.97
C TYR A 223 -47.71 -45.77 40.24
N THR A 224 -46.57 -46.30 39.79
CA THR A 224 -46.19 -47.71 40.02
C THR A 224 -46.03 -48.01 41.51
N LYS A 225 -45.43 -47.08 42.28
CA LYS A 225 -45.23 -47.22 43.72
C LYS A 225 -46.54 -47.13 44.52
N ASN A 226 -47.48 -46.29 44.08
CA ASN A 226 -48.82 -46.22 44.68
C ASN A 226 -49.64 -47.49 44.39
N ASN A 227 -49.55 -48.04 43.18
CA ASN A 227 -50.19 -49.31 42.87
C ASN A 227 -49.62 -50.47 43.69
N LEU A 228 -48.31 -50.50 43.92
CA LEU A 228 -47.69 -51.49 44.83
C LEU A 228 -48.20 -51.38 46.27
N LYS A 229 -48.30 -50.15 46.82
CA LYS A 229 -48.89 -49.92 48.14
C LYS A 229 -50.36 -50.36 48.22
N PHE A 230 -51.13 -50.13 47.17
CA PHE A 230 -52.54 -50.53 47.10
C PHE A 230 -52.70 -52.06 47.05
N ILE A 231 -51.83 -52.75 46.29
CA ILE A 231 -51.76 -54.21 46.24
C ILE A 231 -51.37 -54.78 47.61
N ASP A 232 -50.40 -54.17 48.30
CA ASP A 232 -50.02 -54.59 49.66
C ASP A 232 -51.16 -54.37 50.66
N GLN A 233 -51.92 -53.28 50.57
CA GLN A 233 -53.11 -53.05 51.38
C GLN A 233 -54.18 -54.13 51.18
N ILE A 234 -54.48 -54.48 49.92
CA ILE A 234 -55.45 -55.54 49.60
C ILE A 234 -54.99 -56.90 50.14
N LYS A 235 -53.70 -57.21 50.06
CA LYS A 235 -53.14 -58.44 50.62
C LYS A 235 -53.31 -58.52 52.14
N TRP A 236 -53.13 -57.40 52.85
CA TRP A 236 -53.32 -57.35 54.31
C TRP A 236 -54.78 -57.50 54.73
N GLU A 237 -55.74 -56.96 53.97
CA GLU A 237 -57.17 -57.13 54.24
C GLU A 237 -57.63 -58.59 54.06
N TYR A 238 -57.06 -59.33 53.11
CA TYR A 238 -57.37 -60.75 52.89
C TYR A 238 -56.76 -61.72 53.92
N ILE A 239 -55.80 -61.27 54.74
CA ILE A 239 -55.16 -62.09 55.78
C ILE A 239 -55.92 -62.01 57.12
N ILE A 240 -56.87 -61.06 57.27
CA ILE A 240 -57.59 -60.80 58.53
C ILE A 240 -59.02 -61.40 58.54
N THR A 241 -59.50 -61.90 57.40
CA THR A 241 -60.71 -62.75 57.29
C THR A 241 -60.39 -64.22 57.38
#